data_AF-A0A9X2EV02-F1
#
_entry.id   AF-A0A9X2EV02-F1
#
_cell.length_a   1.000
_cell.length_b   1.000
_cell.length_c   1.000
_cell.angle_alpha   90.00
_cell.angle_beta   90.00
_cell.angle_gamma   90.00
#
_symmetry.space_group_name_H-M   'P 1'
#
loop_
_entity.id
_entity.type
_entity.pdbx_description
1 polymer ?
#
loop_
_entity_poly.entity_id
_entity_poly.type
_entity_poly.pdbx_seq_one_letter_code
_entity_poly.pdbx_strand_id
1 'polypeptide(L)'
;MTHNHIQTDPSYVSTASPVLLASPVMTREKFSESSGLREGQIRGQMLRGHLPVFNIGRLAMVNVALLTWSEIHLVPCPIMTKDAFAKASGLREQQVESQLDKGNLPRRDVGRLALVDVAELVRQCMAQQDSSRSY
;
A
#
# COMPACT_ATOMS: atom_id res chain seq x y z
N MET A 1 17.54 39.97 -32.92
CA MET A 1 17.34 39.62 -31.49
C MET A 1 15.96 39.02 -31.38
N THR A 2 15.85 37.69 -31.50
CA THR A 2 14.57 36.97 -31.48
C THR A 2 14.36 36.37 -30.10
N HIS A 3 13.38 36.90 -29.37
CA HIS A 3 12.91 36.35 -28.10
C HIS A 3 12.18 35.03 -28.36
N ASN A 4 12.77 33.90 -27.95
CA ASN A 4 12.07 32.63 -27.86
C ASN A 4 11.18 32.65 -26.61
N HIS A 5 9.88 32.81 -26.82
CA HIS A 5 8.86 32.60 -25.80
C HIS A 5 8.65 31.09 -25.67
N ILE A 6 9.22 30.47 -24.62
CA ILE A 6 8.95 29.07 -24.29
C ILE A 6 7.55 29.04 -23.68
N GLN A 7 6.58 28.74 -24.52
CA GLN A 7 5.20 28.50 -24.12
C GLN A 7 5.15 27.10 -23.50
N THR A 8 5.12 27.03 -22.17
CA THR A 8 4.92 25.76 -21.44
C THR A 8 3.47 25.32 -21.63
N ASP A 9 3.27 24.28 -22.43
CA ASP A 9 1.99 23.64 -22.68
C ASP A 9 1.52 22.86 -21.42
N PRO A 10 0.37 23.18 -20.82
CA PRO A 10 -0.12 22.52 -19.60
C PRO A 10 -0.70 21.11 -19.84
N SER A 11 -0.57 20.56 -21.05
CA SER A 11 -1.21 19.30 -21.45
C SER A 11 -0.38 18.03 -21.25
N TYR A 12 0.81 18.08 -20.64
CA TYR A 12 1.52 16.85 -20.24
C TYR A 12 0.91 16.25 -18.95
N VAL A 13 -0.36 15.85 -19.04
CA VAL A 13 -0.91 14.86 -18.12
C VAL A 13 -0.26 13.55 -18.54
N SER A 14 0.77 13.14 -17.80
CA SER A 14 1.38 11.83 -17.95
C SER A 14 0.27 10.77 -17.91
N THR A 15 -0.04 10.18 -19.07
CA THR A 15 -0.88 9.00 -19.23
C THR A 15 -0.14 7.75 -18.75
N ALA A 16 0.66 7.88 -17.69
CA ALA A 16 1.18 6.74 -16.98
C ALA A 16 -0.03 5.97 -16.46
N SER A 17 -0.31 4.82 -17.08
CA SER A 17 -1.26 3.85 -16.53
C SER A 17 -0.91 3.69 -15.05
N PRO A 18 -1.84 3.98 -14.13
CA PRO A 18 -1.55 3.87 -12.72
C PRO A 18 -1.03 2.47 -12.45
N VAL A 19 0.19 2.37 -11.92
CA VAL A 19 0.75 1.10 -11.44
C VAL A 19 -0.20 0.60 -10.36
N LEU A 20 -1.12 -0.29 -10.72
CA LEU A 20 -2.10 -0.82 -9.77
C LEU A 20 -1.36 -1.50 -8.62
N LEU A 21 -1.20 -0.78 -7.51
CA LEU A 21 -0.84 -1.40 -6.26
C LEU A 21 -1.98 -2.32 -5.88
N ALA A 22 -1.70 -3.61 -5.94
CA ALA A 22 -2.69 -4.61 -5.60
C ALA A 22 -3.15 -4.46 -4.14
N SER A 23 -2.26 -4.01 -3.25
CA SER A 23 -2.54 -3.79 -1.82
C SER A 23 -1.61 -2.71 -1.23
N PRO A 24 -2.06 -1.90 -0.26
CA PRO A 24 -1.23 -0.94 0.46
C PRO A 24 -0.17 -1.59 1.36
N VAL A 25 -0.33 -2.88 1.67
CA VAL A 25 0.60 -3.66 2.48
C VAL A 25 0.81 -5.05 1.88
N MET A 26 2.00 -5.61 2.03
CA MET A 26 2.34 -6.95 1.52
C MET A 26 3.16 -7.74 2.54
N THR A 27 3.01 -9.06 2.54
CA THR A 27 3.95 -9.93 3.24
C THR A 27 5.34 -9.79 2.62
N ARG A 28 6.38 -10.23 3.35
CA ARG A 28 7.76 -10.18 2.85
C ARG A 28 7.93 -11.06 1.62
N GLU A 29 7.28 -12.20 1.62
CA GLU A 29 7.25 -13.17 0.54
C GLU A 29 6.56 -12.54 -0.69
N LYS A 30 5.39 -11.91 -0.51
CA LYS A 30 4.68 -11.28 -1.63
C LYS A 30 5.42 -10.08 -2.20
N PHE A 31 6.05 -9.30 -1.34
CA PHE A 31 6.90 -8.19 -1.75
C PHE A 31 8.16 -8.68 -2.45
N SER A 32 8.75 -9.81 -2.03
CA SER A 32 9.88 -10.48 -2.70
C SER A 32 9.52 -10.90 -4.12
N GLU A 33 8.37 -11.57 -4.30
CA GLU A 33 7.86 -11.94 -5.63
C GLU A 33 7.69 -10.73 -6.54
N SER A 34 7.15 -9.63 -5.99
CA SER A 34 6.77 -8.45 -6.78
C SER A 34 7.95 -7.53 -7.10
N SER A 35 8.93 -7.43 -6.19
CA SER A 35 10.10 -6.55 -6.32
C SER A 35 11.34 -7.26 -6.90
N GLY A 36 11.38 -8.59 -6.88
CA GLY A 36 12.57 -9.38 -7.21
C GLY A 36 13.67 -9.39 -6.15
N LEU A 37 13.50 -8.68 -5.03
CA LEU A 37 14.43 -8.71 -3.90
C LEU A 37 14.32 -10.01 -3.13
N ARG A 38 15.42 -10.53 -2.58
CA ARG A 38 15.37 -11.73 -1.72
C ARG A 38 14.73 -11.39 -0.38
N GLU A 39 13.94 -12.32 0.18
CA GLU A 39 13.26 -12.13 1.47
C GLU A 39 14.23 -11.75 2.61
N GLY A 40 15.44 -12.31 2.63
CA GLY A 40 16.47 -11.95 3.61
C GLY A 40 16.94 -10.50 3.51
N GLN A 41 17.02 -9.94 2.30
CA GLN A 41 17.34 -8.52 2.09
C GLN A 41 16.20 -7.64 2.59
N ILE A 42 14.95 -7.99 2.25
CA ILE A 42 13.74 -7.30 2.70
C ILE A 42 13.69 -7.26 4.23
N ARG A 43 13.83 -8.43 4.88
CA ARG A 43 13.87 -8.53 6.35
C ARG A 43 14.97 -7.66 6.94
N GLY A 44 16.17 -7.68 6.36
CA GLY A 44 17.29 -6.84 6.81
C GLY A 44 16.97 -5.35 6.71
N GLN A 45 16.33 -4.90 5.62
CA GLN A 45 15.95 -3.50 5.47
C GLN A 45 14.82 -3.08 6.41
N MET A 46 13.84 -3.95 6.66
CA MET A 46 12.80 -3.70 7.66
C MET A 46 13.38 -3.54 9.06
N LEU A 47 14.28 -4.44 9.48
CA LEU A 47 14.90 -4.40 10.81
C LEU A 47 15.77 -3.16 11.03
N ARG A 48 16.37 -2.63 9.96
CA ARG A 48 17.18 -1.40 10.00
C ARG A 48 16.35 -0.12 9.84
N GLY A 49 15.04 -0.22 9.66
CA GLY A 49 14.16 0.93 9.43
C GLY A 49 14.28 1.56 8.04
N HIS A 50 14.97 0.90 7.10
CA HIS A 50 15.09 1.38 5.71
C HIS A 50 13.89 1.00 4.84
N LEU A 51 13.18 -0.06 5.20
CA LEU A 51 11.93 -0.45 4.55
C LEU A 51 10.78 -0.23 5.53
N PRO A 52 9.76 0.56 5.19
CA PRO A 52 8.68 0.89 6.09
C PRO A 52 7.83 -0.35 6.39
N VAL A 53 7.38 -0.46 7.64
CA VAL A 53 6.66 -1.62 8.15
C VAL A 53 5.30 -1.18 8.66
N PHE A 54 4.25 -1.92 8.32
CA PHE A 54 2.91 -1.76 8.88
C PHE A 54 2.53 -3.05 9.61
N ASN A 55 2.04 -2.94 10.84
CA ASN A 55 1.63 -4.10 11.63
C ASN A 55 0.12 -4.34 11.51
N ILE A 56 -0.27 -5.55 11.08
CA ILE A 56 -1.64 -6.04 11.18
C ILE A 56 -1.69 -7.05 12.33
N GLY A 57 -2.13 -6.59 13.50
CA GLY A 57 -2.01 -7.37 14.74
C GLY A 57 -0.53 -7.71 15.01
N ARG A 58 -0.18 -9.01 14.98
CA ARG A 58 1.21 -9.48 15.17
C ARG A 58 2.01 -9.61 13.87
N LEU A 59 1.39 -9.37 12.71
CA LEU A 59 2.02 -9.55 11.41
C LEU A 59 2.72 -8.27 10.99
N ALA A 60 4.05 -8.32 10.86
CA ALA A 60 4.84 -7.23 10.31
C ALA A 60 4.86 -7.32 8.78
N MET A 61 4.20 -6.38 8.13
CA MET A 61 4.02 -6.30 6.68
C MET A 61 4.88 -5.17 6.11
N VAL A 62 5.30 -5.30 4.85
CA VAL A 62 5.90 -4.17 4.12
C VAL A 62 4.80 -3.14 3.88
N ASN A 63 5.03 -1.89 4.30
CA ASN A 63 4.12 -0.77 4.08
C ASN A 63 4.35 -0.20 2.67
N VAL A 64 3.68 -0.77 1.68
CA VAL A 64 3.88 -0.42 0.26
C VAL A 64 3.32 0.97 -0.04
N ALA A 65 2.25 1.37 0.64
CA ALA A 65 1.68 2.71 0.49
C ALA A 65 2.73 3.80 0.77
N LEU A 66 3.53 3.67 1.84
CA LEU A 66 4.59 4.63 2.15
C LEU A 66 5.73 4.70 1.12
N LEU A 67 5.91 3.66 0.31
CA LEU A 67 6.96 3.62 -0.71
C LEU A 67 6.57 4.29 -2.02
N THR A 68 5.27 4.51 -2.26
CA THR A 68 4.73 4.75 -3.60
C THR A 68 3.76 5.93 -3.69
N TRP A 69 3.11 6.28 -2.58
CA TRP A 69 1.96 7.19 -2.61
C TRP A 69 2.30 8.66 -2.88
N SER A 70 3.56 9.09 -2.68
CA SER A 70 3.99 10.45 -3.04
C SER A 70 4.22 10.65 -4.54
N GLU A 71 4.42 9.57 -5.30
CA GLU A 71 4.91 9.66 -6.68
C GLU A 71 3.89 9.21 -7.73
N ILE A 72 2.79 8.55 -7.31
CA ILE A 72 1.78 8.05 -8.24
C ILE A 72 0.38 8.33 -7.66
N HIS A 73 -0.48 9.00 -8.45
CA HIS A 73 -1.91 9.11 -8.19
C HIS A 73 -2.57 7.74 -8.34
N LEU A 74 -2.32 6.85 -7.38
CA LEU A 74 -2.95 5.55 -7.30
C LEU A 74 -4.23 5.71 -6.52
N VAL A 75 -5.35 5.55 -7.20
CA VAL A 75 -6.64 5.35 -6.54
C VAL A 75 -6.83 3.83 -6.49
N PRO A 76 -6.42 3.13 -5.41
CA PRO A 76 -6.85 1.76 -5.22
C PRO A 76 -8.38 1.78 -5.19
N CYS A 77 -9.01 0.69 -5.66
CA CYS A 77 -10.42 0.51 -5.38
C CYS A 77 -10.60 0.64 -3.85
N PRO A 78 -11.46 1.56 -3.36
CA PRO A 78 -11.49 1.94 -1.94
C PRO A 78 -11.91 0.80 -1.02
N ILE A 79 -12.43 -0.28 -1.60
CA ILE A 79 -12.88 -1.49 -0.94
C ILE A 79 -12.40 -2.73 -1.73
N MET A 80 -12.09 -3.81 -1.04
CA MET A 80 -11.74 -5.09 -1.65
C MET A 80 -12.44 -6.25 -0.95
N THR A 81 -12.73 -7.32 -1.69
CA THR A 81 -13.14 -8.59 -1.08
C THR A 81 -11.97 -9.18 -0.27
N LYS A 82 -12.29 -10.06 0.69
CA LYS A 82 -11.28 -10.76 1.51
C LYS A 82 -10.31 -11.55 0.63
N ASP A 83 -10.83 -12.33 -0.33
CA ASP A 83 -10.03 -13.05 -1.34
C ASP A 83 -9.13 -12.13 -2.17
N ALA A 84 -9.67 -11.02 -2.71
CA ALA A 84 -8.88 -10.11 -3.52
C ALA A 84 -7.75 -9.48 -2.71
N PHE A 85 -8.04 -9.04 -1.48
CA PHE A 85 -7.04 -8.49 -0.57
C PHE A 85 -6.02 -9.55 -0.15
N ALA A 86 -6.44 -10.78 0.11
CA ALA A 86 -5.56 -11.90 0.46
C ALA A 86 -4.53 -12.17 -0.65
N LYS A 87 -5.00 -12.31 -1.90
CA LYS A 87 -4.13 -12.50 -3.08
C LYS A 87 -3.14 -11.35 -3.26
N ALA A 88 -3.62 -10.12 -3.06
CA ALA A 88 -2.81 -8.93 -3.25
C ALA A 88 -1.77 -8.70 -2.14
N SER A 89 -2.14 -8.95 -0.88
CA SER A 89 -1.28 -8.76 0.28
C SER A 89 -0.37 -9.95 0.56
N GLY A 90 -0.68 -11.14 0.02
CA GLY A 90 0.01 -12.39 0.35
C GLY A 90 -0.48 -13.06 1.64
N LEU A 91 -1.53 -12.54 2.27
CA LEU A 91 -2.19 -13.19 3.41
C LEU A 91 -3.12 -14.32 2.94
N ARG A 92 -3.42 -15.27 3.83
CA ARG A 92 -4.53 -16.22 3.59
C ARG A 92 -5.87 -15.54 3.86
N GLU A 93 -6.90 -15.89 3.10
CA GLU A 93 -8.23 -15.29 3.26
C GLU A 93 -8.80 -15.44 4.68
N GLN A 94 -8.65 -16.60 5.31
CA GLN A 94 -9.04 -16.81 6.71
C GLN A 94 -8.31 -15.89 7.69
N GLN A 95 -7.06 -15.53 7.39
CA GLN A 95 -6.34 -14.55 8.21
C GLN A 95 -6.95 -13.16 8.01
N VAL A 96 -7.24 -12.77 6.76
CA VAL A 96 -7.91 -11.49 6.47
C VAL A 96 -9.23 -11.37 7.21
N GLU A 97 -10.06 -12.41 7.16
CA GLU A 97 -11.31 -12.49 7.92
C GLU A 97 -11.10 -12.31 9.42
N SER A 98 -10.18 -13.09 10.01
CA SER A 98 -9.90 -12.98 11.44
C SER A 98 -9.37 -11.59 11.84
N GLN A 99 -8.60 -10.92 10.98
CA GLN A 99 -8.09 -9.58 11.28
C GLN A 99 -9.17 -8.51 11.16
N LEU A 100 -10.14 -8.67 10.24
CA LEU A 100 -11.33 -7.82 10.20
C LEU A 100 -12.18 -7.98 11.47
N ASP A 101 -12.43 -9.21 11.90
CA ASP A 101 -13.23 -9.49 13.10
C ASP A 101 -12.55 -8.98 14.38
N LYS A 102 -11.21 -8.99 14.41
CA LYS A 102 -10.40 -8.45 15.51
C LYS A 102 -10.21 -6.93 15.45
N GLY A 103 -10.66 -6.27 14.38
CA GLY A 103 -10.47 -4.83 14.18
C GLY A 103 -9.04 -4.40 13.83
N ASN A 104 -8.16 -5.34 13.47
CA ASN A 104 -6.79 -5.02 13.02
C ASN A 104 -6.72 -4.64 11.54
N LEU A 105 -7.76 -4.98 10.77
CA LEU A 105 -7.97 -4.47 9.43
C LEU A 105 -9.23 -3.61 9.41
N PRO A 106 -9.22 -2.47 8.71
CA PRO A 106 -10.40 -1.65 8.58
C PRO A 106 -11.43 -2.35 7.70
N ARG A 107 -12.68 -2.32 8.16
CA ARG A 107 -13.82 -3.01 7.56
C ARG A 107 -14.82 -2.01 7.01
N ARG A 108 -15.32 -2.27 5.81
CA ARG A 108 -16.47 -1.57 5.22
C ARG A 108 -17.58 -2.58 4.93
N ASP A 109 -18.75 -2.37 5.52
CA ASP A 109 -19.92 -3.18 5.19
C ASP A 109 -20.65 -2.58 3.98
N VAL A 110 -20.94 -3.43 2.99
CA VAL A 110 -21.77 -3.10 1.82
C VAL A 110 -22.93 -4.10 1.77
N GLY A 111 -24.06 -3.73 2.34
CA GLY A 111 -25.18 -4.65 2.56
C GLY A 111 -24.76 -5.79 3.49
N ARG A 112 -24.76 -7.03 2.98
CA ARG A 112 -24.35 -8.23 3.73
C ARG A 112 -22.86 -8.57 3.58
N LEU A 113 -22.13 -7.83 2.75
CA LEU A 113 -20.72 -8.10 2.45
C LEU A 113 -19.81 -7.32 3.41
N ALA A 114 -18.94 -8.03 4.11
CA ALA A 114 -17.85 -7.46 4.89
C ALA A 114 -16.59 -7.36 4.01
N LEU A 115 -16.22 -6.15 3.61
CA LEU A 115 -15.09 -5.87 2.72
C LEU A 115 -13.94 -5.23 3.49
N VAL A 116 -12.73 -5.39 2.97
CA VAL A 116 -11.56 -4.65 3.46
C VAL A 116 -11.66 -3.21 2.94
N ASP A 117 -11.60 -2.26 3.86
CA ASP A 117 -11.64 -0.83 3.56
C ASP A 117 -10.23 -0.33 3.21
N VAL A 118 -9.88 -0.47 1.94
CA VAL A 118 -8.53 -0.14 1.46
C VAL A 118 -8.25 1.35 1.57
N ALA A 119 -9.25 2.21 1.36
CA ALA A 119 -9.07 3.65 1.49
C ALA A 119 -8.73 4.07 2.93
N GLU A 120 -9.38 3.48 3.92
CA GLU A 120 -9.00 3.66 5.33
C GLU A 120 -7.62 3.06 5.62
N LEU A 121 -7.33 1.86 5.11
CA LEU A 121 -6.03 1.21 5.33
C LEU A 121 -4.87 2.03 4.79
N VAL A 122 -5.02 2.64 3.61
CA VAL A 122 -4.04 3.57 3.05
C VAL A 122 -3.83 4.76 3.98
N ARG A 123 -4.92 5.39 4.46
CA ARG A 123 -4.83 6.53 5.39
C ARG A 123 -4.07 6.15 6.66
N GLN A 124 -4.33 4.96 7.21
CA GLN A 124 -3.60 4.43 8.36
C GLN A 124 -2.11 4.20 8.05
N CYS A 125 -1.80 3.66 6.87
CA CYS A 125 -0.42 3.47 6.43
C CYS A 125 0.34 4.80 6.33
N MET A 126 -0.30 5.84 5.79
CA MET A 126 0.29 7.17 5.65
C MET A 126 0.48 7.87 6.99
N ALA A 127 -0.48 7.76 7.91
CA ALA A 127 -0.38 8.36 9.25
C ALA A 127 0.81 7.84 10.08
N GLN A 128 1.31 6.62 9.80
CA GLN A 128 2.52 6.09 10.46
C GLN A 128 3.81 6.84 10.08
N GLN A 129 3.85 7.51 8.92
CA GLN A 129 5.03 8.27 8.49
C GLN A 129 5.29 9.48 9.38
N ASP A 130 4.25 10.17 9.84
CA ASP A 130 4.35 11.38 10.66
C ASP A 130 4.84 11.06 12.09
N SER A 131 4.53 9.86 12.60
CA SER A 131 4.95 9.43 13.94
C SER A 131 6.45 9.09 14.02
N SER A 132 7.09 8.80 12.88
CA SER A 132 8.48 8.35 12.80
C SER A 132 9.49 9.49 12.56
N ARG A 133 9.01 10.70 12.23
CA ARG A 133 9.84 11.90 11.95
C ARG A 133 9.99 12.87 13.14
N SER A 134 9.43 12.54 14.31
CA SER A 134 9.44 13.42 15.50
C SER A 134 10.62 13.19 16.46
N TYR A 135 11.73 12.62 16.00
CA TYR A 135 12.96 12.43 16.80
C TYR A 135 14.19 12.89 16.03
#